data_AF-A0A564Y2R3-F1
#
_entry.id   AF-A0A564Y2R3-F1
#
_cell.length_a   1.000
_cell.length_b   1.000
_cell.length_c   1.000
_cell.angle_alpha   90.00
_cell.angle_beta   90.00
_cell.angle_gamma   90.00
#
_symmetry.space_group_name_H-M   'P 1'
#
loop_
_entity.id
_entity.type
_entity.pdbx_description
1 polymer ?
#
loop_
_entity_poly.entity_id
_entity_poly.type
_entity_poly.pdbx_seq_one_letter_code
_entity_poly.pdbx_strand_id
1 'polypeptide(L)'
;DDLATRIKNLNDNFAKVIYRNVCRSLFEKTKLLFSLIMCVALLKSKGEVKNEHWRFFLTGGVALENPHKNPAPEWLSEKSWSEIVRASDLPGLSGFMQSVSKDSKRWMTVYESQNPHVEIFPYPFENASDMIRLIILRCLRLDRVIPAVQNFIERHIGRQFLEPPAFDLTSSYNDSNCCTPLIFILSSGSDPLNALMRFGADKGIKPTDIQTISLGQGQGPLAERLINAGIADGSWVVLQNCHLAASWMAYLEKICNEVIVPEKTHPNFRLWLTSYPSSDFPVSILQN
;
A
#
# COMPACT_ATOMS: atom_id res chain seq x y z
N ASP A 1 2.95 -35.68 4.67
CA ASP A 1 2.48 -34.94 3.49
C ASP A 1 1.41 -33.88 3.76
N ASP A 2 0.59 -33.98 4.81
CA ASP A 2 -0.44 -32.96 5.14
C ASP A 2 0.12 -31.66 5.78
N LEU A 3 1.13 -31.77 6.66
CA LEU A 3 1.62 -30.63 7.44
C LEU A 3 2.25 -29.53 6.57
N ALA A 4 3.10 -29.88 5.60
CA ALA A 4 3.78 -28.91 4.74
C ALA A 4 2.78 -28.14 3.86
N THR A 5 1.79 -28.84 3.30
CA THR A 5 0.71 -28.26 2.51
C THR A 5 -0.15 -27.32 3.37
N ARG A 6 -0.48 -27.73 4.59
CA ARG A 6 -1.24 -26.91 5.53
C ARG A 6 -0.50 -25.63 5.92
N ILE A 7 0.81 -25.72 6.22
CA ILE A 7 1.64 -24.54 6.52
C ILE A 7 1.66 -23.58 5.33
N LYS A 8 1.84 -24.10 4.10
CA LYS A 8 1.79 -23.28 2.89
C LYS A 8 0.44 -22.57 2.74
N ASN A 9 -0.67 -23.30 2.85
CA ASN A 9 -2.01 -22.73 2.74
C ASN A 9 -2.29 -21.66 3.79
N LEU A 10 -1.82 -21.86 5.03
CA LEU A 10 -1.94 -20.87 6.10
C LEU A 10 -1.16 -19.60 5.78
N ASN A 11 0.10 -19.74 5.33
CA ASN A 11 0.94 -18.60 4.96
C ASN A 11 0.35 -17.81 3.79
N ASP A 12 -0.13 -18.51 2.75
CA ASP A 12 -0.72 -17.88 1.57
C ASP A 12 -2.01 -17.13 1.93
N ASN A 13 -2.87 -17.73 2.78
CA ASN A 13 -4.08 -17.06 3.26
C ASN A 13 -3.76 -15.87 4.15
N PHE A 14 -2.79 -16.00 5.05
CA PHE A 14 -2.38 -14.92 5.95
C PHE A 14 -1.82 -13.72 5.16
N ALA A 15 -0.98 -13.95 4.15
CA ALA A 15 -0.48 -12.90 3.27
C ALA A 15 -1.62 -12.16 2.54
N LYS A 16 -2.64 -12.89 2.05
CA LYS A 16 -3.82 -12.29 1.41
C LYS A 16 -4.63 -11.44 2.39
N VAL A 17 -4.83 -11.92 3.62
CA VAL A 17 -5.57 -11.19 4.66
C VAL A 17 -4.85 -9.89 5.03
N ILE A 18 -3.52 -9.96 5.23
CA ILE A 18 -2.70 -8.76 5.48
C ILE A 18 -2.83 -7.79 4.32
N TYR A 19 -2.65 -8.28 3.08
CA TYR A 19 -2.72 -7.43 1.90
C TYR A 19 -4.06 -6.69 1.81
N ARG A 20 -5.16 -7.44 1.92
CA ARG A 20 -6.51 -6.88 1.85
C ARG A 20 -6.76 -5.85 2.95
N ASN A 21 -6.41 -6.18 4.20
CA ASN A 21 -6.70 -5.32 5.34
C ASN A 21 -5.87 -4.03 5.29
N VAL A 22 -4.60 -4.10 4.90
CA VAL A 22 -3.76 -2.92 4.75
C VAL A 22 -4.17 -2.10 3.51
N CYS A 23 -4.50 -2.74 2.39
CA CYS A 23 -4.94 -2.00 1.20
C CYS A 23 -6.26 -1.25 1.37
N ARG A 24 -7.11 -1.63 2.35
CA ARG A 24 -8.31 -0.86 2.72
C ARG A 24 -7.99 0.52 3.30
N SER A 25 -6.85 0.68 3.97
CA SER A 25 -6.44 1.94 4.60
C SER A 25 -5.40 2.72 3.79
N LEU A 26 -4.86 2.14 2.72
CA LEU A 26 -3.87 2.79 1.86
C LEU A 26 -4.50 3.56 0.70
N PHE A 27 -3.86 4.68 0.35
CA PHE A 27 -4.12 5.35 -0.92
C PHE A 27 -3.75 4.48 -2.12
N GLU A 28 -4.44 4.68 -3.23
CA GLU A 28 -4.19 3.94 -4.48
C GLU A 28 -2.71 3.98 -4.90
N LYS A 29 -2.11 5.17 -4.85
CA LYS A 29 -0.69 5.39 -5.19
C LYS A 29 0.31 4.62 -4.31
N THR A 30 -0.06 4.21 -3.10
CA THR A 30 0.83 3.49 -2.17
C THR A 30 0.66 1.97 -2.21
N LYS A 31 -0.39 1.46 -2.87
CA LYS A 31 -0.68 0.01 -2.89
C LYS A 31 0.41 -0.80 -3.57
N LEU A 32 0.89 -0.37 -4.75
CA LEU A 32 1.97 -1.08 -5.46
C LEU A 32 3.27 -1.13 -4.64
N LEU A 33 3.61 -0.03 -3.96
CA LEU A 33 4.79 0.02 -3.08
C LEU A 33 4.66 -0.99 -1.94
N PHE A 34 3.48 -1.06 -1.32
CA PHE A 34 3.22 -2.03 -0.26
C PHE A 34 3.32 -3.48 -0.78
N SER A 35 2.77 -3.78 -1.96
CA SER A 35 2.92 -5.08 -2.61
C SER A 35 4.38 -5.46 -2.83
N LEU A 36 5.21 -4.50 -3.28
CA LEU A 36 6.66 -4.72 -3.45
C LEU A 36 7.34 -5.01 -2.11
N ILE A 37 7.07 -4.20 -1.06
CA ILE A 37 7.66 -4.38 0.27
C ILE A 37 7.32 -5.76 0.82
N MET A 38 6.05 -6.17 0.72
CA MET A 38 5.59 -7.46 1.20
C MET A 38 6.22 -8.62 0.39
N CYS A 39 6.27 -8.50 -0.94
CA CYS A 39 6.93 -9.48 -1.80
C CYS A 39 8.41 -9.66 -1.41
N VAL A 40 9.16 -8.56 -1.31
CA VAL A 40 10.58 -8.60 -0.93
C VAL A 40 10.76 -9.13 0.49
N ALA A 41 9.90 -8.78 1.44
CA ALA A 41 9.96 -9.30 2.81
C ALA A 41 9.81 -10.83 2.85
N LEU A 42 8.86 -11.38 2.07
CA LEU A 42 8.65 -12.82 1.94
C LEU A 42 9.82 -13.53 1.25
N LEU A 43 10.42 -12.91 0.22
CA LEU A 43 11.58 -13.51 -0.46
C LEU A 43 12.85 -13.45 0.40
N LYS A 44 13.01 -12.40 1.20
CA LYS A 44 14.11 -12.28 2.17
C LYS A 44 14.01 -13.31 3.27
N SER A 45 12.81 -13.62 3.78
CA SER A 45 12.64 -14.65 4.81
C SER A 45 12.97 -16.06 4.30
N LYS A 46 12.86 -16.29 2.98
CA LYS A 46 13.28 -17.52 2.29
C LYS A 46 14.76 -17.51 1.85
N GLY A 47 15.47 -16.39 2.02
CA GLY A 47 16.85 -16.23 1.55
C GLY A 47 17.00 -16.06 0.03
N GLU A 48 15.91 -15.83 -0.71
CA GLU A 48 15.91 -15.68 -2.17
C GLU A 48 16.32 -14.26 -2.62
N VAL A 49 16.16 -13.26 -1.75
CA VAL A 49 16.61 -11.88 -1.98
C VAL A 49 17.63 -11.47 -0.92
N LYS A 50 18.80 -10.99 -1.37
CA LYS A 50 19.85 -10.49 -0.46
C LYS A 50 19.62 -9.03 -0.08
N ASN A 51 20.07 -8.67 1.13
CA ASN A 51 19.97 -7.30 1.65
C ASN A 51 20.74 -6.27 0.78
N GLU A 52 21.90 -6.65 0.25
CA GLU A 52 22.73 -5.79 -0.60
C GLU A 52 22.05 -5.45 -1.93
N HIS A 53 21.40 -6.43 -2.56
CA HIS A 53 20.61 -6.24 -3.78
C HIS A 53 19.44 -5.29 -3.53
N TRP A 54 18.71 -5.50 -2.43
CA TRP A 54 17.58 -4.64 -2.09
C TRP A 54 18.00 -3.21 -1.79
N ARG A 55 19.08 -3.02 -1.02
CA ARG A 55 19.64 -1.69 -0.74
C ARG A 55 20.05 -0.98 -2.02
N PHE A 56 20.76 -1.68 -2.91
CA PHE A 56 21.16 -1.11 -4.19
C PHE A 56 19.95 -0.72 -5.04
N PHE A 57 18.93 -1.58 -5.13
CA PHE A 57 17.71 -1.27 -5.87
C PHE A 57 17.01 0.00 -5.34
N LEU A 58 17.03 0.24 -4.04
CA LEU A 58 16.44 1.45 -3.45
C LEU A 58 17.29 2.71 -3.67
N THR A 59 18.62 2.62 -3.61
CA THR A 59 19.48 3.82 -3.50
C THR A 59 20.47 4.03 -4.64
N GLY A 60 20.79 3.00 -5.44
CA GLY A 60 21.79 3.08 -6.53
C GLY A 60 23.25 3.15 -6.07
N GLY A 61 23.51 2.94 -4.77
CA GLY A 61 24.81 3.03 -4.11
C GLY A 61 25.19 4.45 -3.65
N VAL A 62 26.14 4.55 -2.72
CA VAL A 62 26.73 5.85 -2.28
C VAL A 62 27.69 6.33 -3.37
N ALA A 63 27.66 7.62 -3.70
CA ALA A 63 28.50 8.21 -4.74
C ALA A 63 29.99 8.11 -4.37
N LEU A 64 30.67 7.12 -4.96
CA LEU A 64 32.12 7.08 -5.09
C LEU A 64 32.46 7.54 -6.52
N GLU A 65 33.59 8.22 -6.68
CA GLU A 65 34.10 8.58 -8.00
C GLU A 65 34.20 7.33 -8.89
N ASN A 66 33.68 7.42 -10.12
CA ASN A 66 33.73 6.32 -11.08
C ASN A 66 35.01 6.44 -11.92
N PRO A 67 36.00 5.54 -11.76
CA PRO A 67 37.26 5.61 -12.52
C PRO A 67 37.12 5.05 -13.95
N HIS A 68 35.98 4.42 -14.28
CA HIS A 68 35.78 3.78 -15.58
C HIS A 68 35.09 4.72 -16.57
N LYS A 69 35.75 5.00 -17.69
CA LYS A 69 35.18 5.80 -18.78
C LYS A 69 33.96 5.10 -19.39
N ASN A 70 32.91 5.86 -19.65
CA ASN A 70 31.71 5.39 -20.32
C ASN A 70 32.04 4.89 -21.75
N PRO A 71 31.72 3.62 -22.07
CA PRO A 71 32.03 3.02 -23.37
C PRO A 71 31.06 3.46 -24.47
N ALA A 72 29.92 4.08 -24.13
CA ALA A 72 28.85 4.38 -25.08
C ALA A 72 28.13 5.71 -24.76
N PRO A 73 28.86 6.83 -24.74
CA PRO A 73 28.32 8.13 -24.36
C PRO A 73 27.22 8.64 -25.31
N GLU A 74 27.04 8.03 -26.49
CA GLU A 74 26.01 8.43 -27.45
C GLU A 74 24.59 8.12 -26.98
N TRP A 75 24.41 7.07 -26.15
CA TRP A 75 23.10 6.63 -25.68
C TRP A 75 23.03 6.36 -24.17
N LEU A 76 24.16 6.08 -23.52
CA LEU A 76 24.23 5.78 -22.10
C LEU A 76 24.69 7.00 -21.31
N SER A 77 23.87 7.46 -20.37
CA SER A 77 24.26 8.59 -19.50
C SER A 77 25.39 8.23 -18.53
N GLU A 78 26.22 9.20 -18.15
CA GLU A 78 27.26 9.01 -17.12
C GLU A 78 26.69 8.53 -15.77
N LYS A 79 25.46 8.98 -15.44
CA LYS A 79 24.75 8.53 -14.24
C LYS A 79 24.44 7.04 -14.30
N SER A 80 23.82 6.59 -15.41
CA SER A 80 23.51 5.17 -15.63
C SER A 80 24.77 4.32 -15.68
N TRP A 81 25.81 4.78 -16.38
CA TRP A 81 27.10 4.08 -16.43
C TRP A 81 27.71 3.92 -15.04
N SER A 82 27.71 4.98 -14.23
CA SER A 82 28.20 4.92 -12.85
C SER A 82 27.40 3.94 -11.98
N GLU A 83 26.09 3.81 -12.21
CA GLU A 83 25.28 2.77 -11.54
C GLU A 83 25.62 1.36 -12.04
N ILE A 84 25.87 1.16 -13.33
CA ILE A 84 26.29 -0.14 -13.89
C ILE A 84 27.63 -0.60 -13.29
N VAL A 85 28.60 0.32 -13.22
CA VAL A 85 29.90 0.06 -12.60
C VAL A 85 29.72 -0.41 -11.17
N ARG A 86 28.99 0.36 -10.34
CA ARG A 86 28.74 -0.02 -8.93
C ARG A 86 27.93 -1.31 -8.78
N ALA A 87 26.93 -1.52 -9.64
CA ALA A 87 26.13 -2.74 -9.63
C ALA A 87 26.99 -3.99 -9.90
N SER A 88 28.10 -3.84 -10.63
CA SER A 88 29.00 -4.96 -10.97
C SER A 88 29.72 -5.56 -9.76
N ASP A 89 29.81 -4.83 -8.65
CA ASP A 89 30.38 -5.31 -7.38
C ASP A 89 29.40 -6.18 -6.59
N LEU A 90 28.12 -6.23 -6.99
CA LEU A 90 27.12 -7.04 -6.30
C LEU A 90 27.25 -8.52 -6.69
N PRO A 91 27.01 -9.46 -5.75
CA PRO A 91 27.00 -10.88 -6.07
C PRO A 91 25.98 -11.23 -7.15
N GLY A 92 26.41 -11.94 -8.19
CA GLY A 92 25.55 -12.29 -9.34
C GLY A 92 25.48 -11.20 -10.42
N LEU A 93 26.17 -10.06 -10.24
CA LEU A 93 26.33 -9.00 -11.23
C LEU A 93 27.78 -8.80 -11.67
N SER A 94 28.71 -9.65 -11.20
CA SER A 94 30.08 -9.69 -11.67
C SER A 94 30.09 -9.83 -13.20
N GLY A 95 30.77 -8.93 -13.90
CA GLY A 95 30.79 -8.91 -15.36
C GLY A 95 29.80 -7.95 -16.02
N PHE A 96 28.93 -7.26 -15.27
CA PHE A 96 27.91 -6.38 -15.85
C PHE A 96 28.52 -5.20 -16.62
N MET A 97 29.43 -4.46 -15.99
CA MET A 97 30.23 -3.42 -16.64
C MET A 97 30.94 -3.95 -17.89
N GLN A 98 31.61 -5.10 -17.78
CA GLN A 98 32.36 -5.69 -18.90
C GLN A 98 31.44 -6.11 -20.05
N SER A 99 30.24 -6.63 -19.75
CA SER A 99 29.24 -7.01 -20.75
C SER A 99 28.76 -5.78 -21.52
N VAL A 100 28.43 -4.68 -20.82
CA VAL A 100 28.01 -3.42 -21.44
C VAL A 100 29.12 -2.81 -22.29
N SER A 101 30.37 -2.85 -21.82
CA SER A 101 31.52 -2.37 -22.60
C SER A 101 31.81 -3.20 -23.85
N LYS A 102 31.68 -4.53 -23.77
CA LYS A 102 31.99 -5.44 -24.89
C LYS A 102 30.89 -5.49 -25.95
N ASP A 103 29.63 -5.46 -25.53
CA ASP A 103 28.47 -5.61 -26.42
C ASP A 103 27.47 -4.46 -26.24
N SER A 104 27.98 -3.23 -26.31
CA SER A 104 27.18 -2.00 -26.15
C SER A 104 25.97 -1.96 -27.09
N LYS A 105 26.10 -2.47 -28.32
CA LYS A 105 25.00 -2.48 -29.31
C LYS A 105 23.81 -3.33 -28.86
N ARG A 106 24.01 -4.51 -28.27
CA ARG A 106 22.88 -5.32 -27.77
C ARG A 106 22.26 -4.72 -26.52
N TRP A 107 23.07 -4.12 -25.65
CA TRP A 107 22.53 -3.38 -24.49
C TRP A 107 21.74 -2.14 -24.91
N MET A 108 22.15 -1.47 -25.98
CA MET A 108 21.39 -0.38 -26.60
C MET A 108 20.02 -0.87 -27.09
N THR A 109 19.92 -2.06 -27.68
CA THR A 109 18.62 -2.66 -28.05
C THR A 109 17.69 -2.82 -26.86
N VAL A 110 18.20 -3.27 -25.71
CA VAL A 110 17.41 -3.34 -24.47
C VAL A 110 17.05 -1.93 -23.98
N TYR A 111 18.01 -1.00 -23.99
CA TYR A 111 17.80 0.37 -23.56
C TYR A 111 16.74 1.09 -24.40
N GLU A 112 16.70 0.87 -25.71
CA GLU A 112 15.75 1.50 -26.64
C GLU A 112 14.40 0.77 -26.70
N SER A 113 14.30 -0.45 -26.18
CA SER A 113 13.04 -1.21 -26.16
C SER A 113 11.93 -0.44 -25.43
N GLN A 114 10.71 -0.55 -25.93
CA GLN A 114 9.53 -0.03 -25.25
C GLN A 114 9.17 -0.87 -24.01
N ASN A 115 9.55 -2.15 -24.01
CA ASN A 115 9.24 -3.10 -22.95
C ASN A 115 10.53 -3.80 -22.45
N PRO A 116 11.53 -3.04 -21.95
CA PRO A 116 12.84 -3.59 -21.61
C PRO A 116 12.81 -4.66 -20.50
N HIS A 117 11.75 -4.64 -19.68
CA HIS A 117 11.53 -5.57 -18.57
C HIS A 117 11.21 -7.02 -19.02
N VAL A 118 10.76 -7.21 -20.26
CA VAL A 118 10.51 -8.54 -20.86
C VAL A 118 11.59 -8.96 -21.87
N GLU A 119 12.55 -8.09 -22.17
CA GLU A 119 13.65 -8.42 -23.08
C GLU A 119 14.59 -9.47 -22.46
N ILE A 120 15.23 -10.24 -23.34
CA ILE A 120 16.35 -11.10 -22.96
C ILE A 120 17.58 -10.21 -22.83
N PHE A 121 18.24 -10.24 -21.67
CA PHE A 121 19.43 -9.44 -21.47
C PHE A 121 20.65 -10.10 -22.11
N PRO A 122 21.62 -9.30 -22.60
CA PRO A 122 22.85 -9.84 -23.18
C PRO A 122 23.65 -10.71 -22.21
N TYR A 123 24.48 -11.59 -22.75
CA TYR A 123 25.40 -12.44 -22.00
C TYR A 123 26.20 -11.67 -20.95
N PRO A 124 26.34 -12.16 -19.71
CA PRO A 124 25.87 -13.45 -19.17
C PRO A 124 24.50 -13.42 -18.46
N PHE A 125 23.65 -12.42 -18.71
CA PHE A 125 22.45 -12.14 -17.92
C PHE A 125 21.14 -12.65 -18.53
N GLU A 126 21.20 -13.52 -19.53
CA GLU A 126 20.02 -14.11 -20.18
C GLU A 126 19.11 -14.78 -19.15
N ASN A 127 19.71 -15.48 -18.19
CA ASN A 127 19.05 -16.24 -17.13
C ASN A 127 19.24 -15.61 -15.73
N ALA A 128 19.49 -14.29 -15.68
CA ALA A 128 19.61 -13.58 -14.41
C ALA A 128 18.33 -13.74 -13.57
N SER A 129 18.48 -13.87 -12.25
CA SER A 129 17.32 -13.95 -11.34
C SER A 129 16.49 -12.67 -11.39
N ASP A 130 15.22 -12.76 -11.04
CA ASP A 130 14.28 -11.63 -11.14
C ASP A 130 14.76 -10.38 -10.38
N MET A 131 15.41 -10.54 -9.22
CA MET A 131 16.00 -9.43 -8.46
C MET A 131 17.19 -8.78 -9.18
N ILE A 132 18.06 -9.59 -9.79
CA ILE A 132 19.18 -9.08 -10.59
C ILE A 132 18.65 -8.35 -11.82
N ARG A 133 17.60 -8.89 -12.45
CA ARG A 133 16.96 -8.24 -13.60
C ARG A 133 16.38 -6.86 -13.24
N LEU A 134 15.74 -6.74 -12.07
CA LEU A 134 15.27 -5.45 -11.56
C LEU A 134 16.41 -4.44 -11.37
N ILE A 135 17.56 -4.88 -10.86
CA ILE A 135 18.73 -4.01 -10.67
C ILE A 135 19.31 -3.56 -12.01
N ILE A 136 19.51 -4.48 -12.96
CA ILE A 136 19.99 -4.16 -14.32
C ILE A 136 19.07 -3.13 -14.97
N LEU A 137 17.76 -3.37 -14.91
CA LEU A 137 16.79 -2.47 -15.49
C LEU A 137 16.77 -1.11 -14.80
N ARG A 138 16.91 -1.06 -13.47
CA ARG A 138 17.01 0.20 -12.73
C ARG A 138 18.19 1.06 -13.22
N CYS A 139 19.35 0.44 -13.49
CA CYS A 139 20.52 1.16 -13.99
C CYS A 139 20.34 1.69 -15.42
N LEU A 140 19.62 0.94 -16.28
CA LEU A 140 19.44 1.28 -17.70
C LEU A 140 18.22 2.15 -17.96
N ARG A 141 17.06 1.76 -17.43
CA ARG A 141 15.73 2.30 -17.74
C ARG A 141 14.90 2.45 -16.47
N LEU A 142 15.31 3.39 -15.62
CA LEU A 142 14.62 3.71 -14.37
C LEU A 142 13.12 4.02 -14.56
N ASP A 143 12.76 4.63 -15.70
CA ASP A 143 11.39 4.93 -16.12
C ASP A 143 10.52 3.68 -16.35
N ARG A 144 11.14 2.52 -16.61
CA ARG A 144 10.45 1.23 -16.86
C ARG A 144 10.51 0.27 -15.68
N VAL A 145 10.95 0.72 -14.51
CA VAL A 145 11.02 -0.12 -13.31
C VAL A 145 9.62 -0.52 -12.80
N ILE A 146 8.61 0.34 -12.94
CA ILE A 146 7.24 0.05 -12.46
C ILE A 146 6.66 -1.23 -13.10
N PRO A 147 6.62 -1.37 -14.45
CA PRO A 147 6.20 -2.62 -15.08
C PRO A 147 7.02 -3.85 -14.65
N ALA A 148 8.33 -3.67 -14.45
CA ALA A 148 9.19 -4.76 -14.01
C ALA A 148 8.87 -5.21 -12.58
N VAL A 149 8.58 -4.26 -11.68
CA VAL A 149 8.13 -4.53 -10.31
C VAL A 149 6.78 -5.25 -10.30
N GLN A 150 5.86 -4.88 -11.20
CA GLN A 150 4.58 -5.59 -11.34
C GLN A 150 4.81 -7.05 -11.74
N ASN A 151 5.61 -7.31 -12.78
CA ASN A 151 5.97 -8.67 -13.18
C ASN A 151 6.67 -9.46 -12.07
N PHE A 152 7.57 -8.80 -11.32
CA PHE A 152 8.25 -9.38 -10.16
C PHE A 152 7.25 -9.85 -9.10
N ILE A 153 6.30 -9.00 -8.72
CA ILE A 153 5.25 -9.33 -7.74
C ILE A 153 4.36 -10.47 -8.27
N GLU A 154 3.91 -10.39 -9.51
CA GLU A 154 3.04 -11.40 -10.13
C GLU A 154 3.69 -12.79 -10.15
N ARG A 155 5.00 -12.87 -10.48
CA ARG A 155 5.74 -14.13 -10.50
C ARG A 155 5.95 -14.74 -9.10
N HIS A 156 6.21 -13.90 -8.09
CA HIS A 156 6.62 -14.39 -6.77
C HIS A 156 5.49 -14.59 -5.77
N ILE A 157 4.51 -13.68 -5.75
CA ILE A 157 3.38 -13.76 -4.81
C ILE A 157 2.01 -13.79 -5.51
N GLY A 158 1.95 -13.51 -6.81
CA GLY A 158 0.76 -13.68 -7.63
C GLY A 158 0.06 -12.38 -7.98
N ARG A 159 -0.69 -12.41 -9.09
CA ARG A 159 -1.39 -11.24 -9.67
C ARG A 159 -2.38 -10.56 -8.73
N GLN A 160 -3.01 -11.32 -7.83
CA GLN A 160 -3.95 -10.81 -6.82
C GLN A 160 -3.36 -9.72 -5.90
N PHE A 161 -2.02 -9.60 -5.83
CA PHE A 161 -1.34 -8.56 -5.05
C PHE A 161 -1.06 -7.28 -5.87
N LEU A 162 -1.45 -7.25 -7.14
CA LEU A 162 -1.44 -6.06 -8.00
C LEU A 162 -2.84 -5.46 -8.16
N GLU A 163 -3.86 -6.22 -7.81
CA GLU A 163 -5.27 -5.86 -7.96
C GLU A 163 -5.80 -5.45 -6.59
N PRO A 164 -6.01 -4.15 -6.34
CA PRO A 164 -6.59 -3.70 -5.08
C PRO A 164 -7.92 -4.38 -4.81
N PRO A 165 -8.22 -4.75 -3.55
CA PRO A 165 -9.57 -5.21 -3.23
C PRO A 165 -10.58 -4.10 -3.56
N ALA A 166 -11.71 -4.51 -4.14
CA ALA A 166 -12.82 -3.60 -4.39
C ALA A 166 -13.30 -2.96 -3.07
N PHE A 167 -13.85 -1.75 -3.17
CA PHE A 167 -14.50 -1.11 -2.03
C PHE A 167 -15.70 -1.95 -1.58
N ASP A 168 -15.65 -2.45 -0.35
CA ASP A 168 -16.66 -3.34 0.22
C ASP A 168 -17.08 -2.84 1.60
N LEU A 169 -18.17 -2.08 1.61
CA LEU A 169 -18.75 -1.56 2.84
C LEU A 169 -19.36 -2.65 3.71
N THR A 170 -19.84 -3.75 3.11
CA THR A 170 -20.43 -4.88 3.84
C THR A 170 -19.37 -5.59 4.66
N SER A 171 -18.21 -5.91 4.08
CA SER A 171 -17.13 -6.53 4.84
C SER A 171 -16.62 -5.61 5.94
N SER A 172 -16.42 -4.31 5.68
CA SER A 172 -15.98 -3.38 6.72
C SER A 172 -16.99 -3.29 7.87
N TYR A 173 -18.28 -3.29 7.58
CA TYR A 173 -19.34 -3.31 8.59
C TYR A 173 -19.36 -4.61 9.40
N ASN A 174 -19.16 -5.76 8.75
CA ASN A 174 -19.15 -7.06 9.42
C ASN A 174 -17.90 -7.26 10.29
N ASP A 175 -16.79 -6.60 9.94
CA ASP A 175 -15.56 -6.58 10.74
C ASP A 175 -15.67 -5.61 11.93
N SER A 176 -16.74 -4.80 12.02
CA SER A 176 -16.99 -3.86 13.13
C SER A 176 -18.11 -4.31 14.06
N ASN A 177 -18.26 -3.59 15.17
CA ASN A 177 -19.32 -3.80 16.16
C ASN A 177 -19.88 -2.44 16.63
N CYS A 178 -20.76 -2.45 17.64
CA CYS A 178 -21.35 -1.21 18.16
C CYS A 178 -20.36 -0.26 18.85
N CYS A 179 -19.20 -0.75 19.28
CA CYS A 179 -18.17 0.04 19.94
C CYS A 179 -17.00 0.43 19.03
N THR A 180 -16.83 -0.23 17.88
CA THR A 180 -15.76 0.08 16.92
C THR A 180 -16.25 1.06 15.85
N PRO A 181 -15.79 2.32 15.84
CA PRO A 181 -16.18 3.29 14.81
C PRO A 181 -15.67 2.89 13.43
N LEU A 182 -16.40 3.29 12.40
CA LEU A 182 -16.03 3.10 10.99
C LEU A 182 -15.65 4.44 10.37
N ILE A 183 -14.50 4.51 9.70
CA ILE A 183 -14.03 5.76 9.08
C ILE A 183 -13.86 5.65 7.56
N PHE A 184 -14.35 6.65 6.86
CA PHE A 184 -14.01 6.94 5.47
C PHE A 184 -12.88 7.96 5.40
N ILE A 185 -11.73 7.51 4.87
CA ILE A 185 -10.64 8.41 4.48
C ILE A 185 -10.96 8.97 3.09
N LEU A 186 -11.24 10.27 3.06
CA LEU A 186 -11.70 10.95 1.85
C LEU A 186 -10.53 11.24 0.90
N SER A 187 -10.84 11.19 -0.38
CA SER A 187 -10.02 11.72 -1.47
C SER A 187 -10.78 12.85 -2.16
N SER A 188 -10.07 13.75 -2.85
CA SER A 188 -10.73 14.89 -3.50
C SER A 188 -11.83 14.41 -4.47
N GLY A 189 -13.08 14.85 -4.23
CA GLY A 189 -14.23 14.50 -5.07
C GLY A 189 -14.94 13.19 -4.70
N SER A 190 -14.53 12.47 -3.66
CA SER A 190 -15.26 11.29 -3.16
C SER A 190 -16.24 11.68 -2.05
N ASP A 191 -17.52 11.36 -2.21
CA ASP A 191 -18.54 11.46 -1.16
C ASP A 191 -19.10 10.06 -0.80
N PRO A 192 -18.73 9.49 0.35
CA PRO A 192 -19.17 8.17 0.77
C PRO A 192 -20.61 8.16 1.30
N LEU A 193 -21.24 9.32 1.53
CA LEU A 193 -22.54 9.38 2.22
C LEU A 193 -23.63 8.68 1.42
N ASN A 194 -23.70 8.89 0.11
CA ASN A 194 -24.68 8.22 -0.75
C ASN A 194 -24.52 6.69 -0.73
N ALA A 195 -23.28 6.19 -0.68
CA ALA A 195 -23.02 4.77 -0.55
C ALA A 195 -23.45 4.23 0.82
N LEU A 196 -23.18 4.99 1.89
CA LEU A 196 -23.60 4.63 3.25
C LEU A 196 -25.12 4.61 3.41
N MET A 197 -25.85 5.59 2.86
CA MET A 197 -27.31 5.62 2.93
C MET A 197 -27.95 4.45 2.19
N ARG A 198 -27.44 4.09 1.01
CA ARG A 198 -27.88 2.89 0.28
C ARG A 198 -27.61 1.62 1.07
N PHE A 199 -26.41 1.50 1.64
CA PHE A 199 -26.05 0.37 2.49
C PHE A 199 -26.92 0.25 3.75
N GLY A 200 -27.24 1.37 4.39
CA GLY A 200 -28.19 1.41 5.51
C GLY A 200 -29.55 0.88 5.11
N ALA A 201 -30.07 1.31 3.95
CA ALA A 201 -31.34 0.80 3.42
C ALA A 201 -31.29 -0.71 3.13
N ASP A 202 -30.19 -1.21 2.56
CA ASP A 202 -29.98 -2.66 2.32
C ASP A 202 -29.94 -3.46 3.64
N LYS A 203 -29.51 -2.84 4.74
CA LYS A 203 -29.53 -3.41 6.10
C LYS A 203 -30.86 -3.20 6.83
N GLY A 204 -31.86 -2.57 6.20
CA GLY A 204 -33.16 -2.29 6.79
C GLY A 204 -33.17 -1.12 7.77
N ILE A 205 -32.11 -0.30 7.80
CA ILE A 205 -32.05 0.92 8.60
C ILE A 205 -32.81 2.02 7.87
N LYS A 206 -33.75 2.69 8.55
CA LYS A 206 -34.49 3.80 7.95
C LYS A 206 -33.58 5.01 7.81
N PRO A 207 -33.75 5.84 6.78
CA PRO A 207 -32.99 7.08 6.64
C PRO A 207 -33.10 8.02 7.86
N THR A 208 -34.24 7.99 8.57
CA THR A 208 -34.46 8.75 9.82
C THR A 208 -33.60 8.25 10.99
N ASP A 209 -33.15 7.00 10.94
CA ASP A 209 -32.34 6.37 11.99
C ASP A 209 -30.84 6.50 11.66
N ILE A 210 -30.49 7.30 10.64
CA ILE A 210 -29.11 7.68 10.29
C ILE A 210 -28.96 9.18 10.49
N GLN A 211 -28.47 9.57 11.65
CA GLN A 211 -28.26 10.96 12.03
C GLN A 211 -26.92 11.46 11.48
N THR A 212 -26.93 12.48 10.64
CA THR A 212 -25.71 13.03 10.02
C THR A 212 -25.44 14.44 10.51
N ILE A 213 -24.19 14.73 10.85
CA ILE A 213 -23.72 16.07 11.25
C ILE A 213 -22.36 16.35 10.61
N SER A 214 -22.22 17.53 9.98
CA SER A 214 -20.91 18.01 9.54
C SER A 214 -20.20 18.73 10.69
N LEU A 215 -19.03 18.24 11.06
CA LEU A 215 -18.20 18.85 12.07
C LEU A 215 -17.53 20.12 11.53
N GLY A 216 -17.60 21.16 12.34
CA GLY A 216 -17.01 22.47 12.13
C GLY A 216 -16.94 23.19 13.48
N GLN A 217 -16.59 24.48 13.47
CA GLN A 217 -16.47 25.23 14.71
C GLN A 217 -17.79 25.22 15.51
N GLY A 218 -17.74 24.76 16.76
CA GLY A 218 -18.88 24.76 17.68
C GLY A 218 -19.86 23.58 17.56
N GLN A 219 -19.64 22.61 16.66
CA GLN A 219 -20.56 21.48 16.46
C GLN A 219 -20.35 20.30 17.43
N GLY A 220 -19.27 20.30 18.19
CA GLY A 220 -18.91 19.21 19.12
C GLY A 220 -20.02 18.82 20.11
N PRO A 221 -20.65 19.77 20.84
CA PRO A 221 -21.72 19.44 21.78
C PRO A 221 -22.96 18.83 21.12
N LEU A 222 -23.28 19.20 19.88
CA LEU A 222 -24.39 18.59 19.14
C LEU A 222 -24.02 17.17 18.70
N ALA A 223 -22.81 16.96 18.22
CA ALA A 223 -22.30 15.63 17.86
C ALA A 223 -22.34 14.67 19.06
N GLU A 224 -21.90 15.12 20.24
CA GLU A 224 -21.97 14.33 21.47
C GLU A 224 -23.40 13.93 21.84
N ARG A 225 -24.36 14.87 21.73
CA ARG A 225 -25.79 14.57 21.99
C ARG A 225 -26.34 13.52 21.03
N LEU A 226 -25.99 13.61 19.75
CA LEU A 226 -26.41 12.63 18.75
C LEU A 226 -25.79 11.25 19.03
N ILE A 227 -24.51 11.20 19.42
CA ILE A 227 -23.85 9.95 19.83
C ILE A 227 -24.57 9.34 21.03
N ASN A 228 -24.82 10.11 22.09
CA ASN A 228 -25.49 9.61 23.28
C ASN A 228 -26.93 9.12 23.00
N ALA A 229 -27.66 9.80 22.11
CA ALA A 229 -28.97 9.32 21.66
C ALA A 229 -28.85 8.00 20.89
N GLY A 230 -27.91 7.91 19.95
CA GLY A 230 -27.65 6.69 19.16
C GLY A 230 -27.19 5.50 20.01
N ILE A 231 -26.38 5.75 21.04
CA ILE A 231 -25.99 4.73 22.02
C ILE A 231 -27.22 4.11 22.68
N ALA A 232 -28.26 4.91 22.97
CA ALA A 232 -29.46 4.47 23.64
C ALA A 232 -30.48 3.78 22.71
N ASP A 233 -30.71 4.32 21.51
CA ASP A 233 -31.77 3.85 20.60
C ASP A 233 -31.27 2.97 19.44
N GLY A 234 -29.95 2.86 19.24
CA GLY A 234 -29.35 2.05 18.19
C GLY A 234 -29.25 2.72 16.82
N SER A 235 -29.59 4.00 16.70
CA SER A 235 -29.44 4.77 15.46
C SER A 235 -27.97 4.88 15.03
N TRP A 236 -27.74 5.08 13.74
CA TRP A 236 -26.39 5.31 13.22
C TRP A 236 -26.09 6.80 13.27
N VAL A 237 -24.88 7.15 13.67
CA VAL A 237 -24.42 8.55 13.71
C VAL A 237 -23.27 8.72 12.74
N VAL A 238 -23.38 9.71 11.85
CA VAL A 238 -22.39 10.03 10.83
C VAL A 238 -21.79 11.41 11.13
N LEU A 239 -20.53 11.43 11.56
CA LEU A 239 -19.76 12.66 11.75
C LEU A 239 -18.96 12.94 10.48
N GLN A 240 -19.34 13.99 9.75
CA GLN A 240 -18.67 14.37 8.52
C GLN A 240 -17.55 15.38 8.78
N ASN A 241 -16.53 15.35 7.93
CA ASN A 241 -15.46 16.35 7.90
C ASN A 241 -14.69 16.50 9.23
N CYS A 242 -14.37 15.40 9.89
CA CYS A 242 -13.75 15.41 11.22
C CYS A 242 -12.43 16.22 11.28
N HIS A 243 -11.62 16.18 10.21
CA HIS A 243 -10.43 17.02 10.04
C HIS A 243 -10.65 18.53 10.21
N LEU A 244 -11.88 19.06 10.04
CA LEU A 244 -12.19 20.47 10.26
C LEU A 244 -12.40 20.84 11.74
N ALA A 245 -12.52 19.85 12.62
CA ALA A 245 -12.79 20.03 14.05
C ALA A 245 -11.63 19.52 14.92
N ALA A 246 -10.39 19.89 14.58
CA ALA A 246 -9.16 19.47 15.27
C ALA A 246 -9.23 19.60 16.80
N SER A 247 -9.75 20.71 17.33
CA SER A 247 -9.85 20.94 18.78
C SER A 247 -10.80 19.98 19.50
N TRP A 248 -11.73 19.36 18.78
CA TRP A 248 -12.70 18.42 19.35
C TRP A 248 -12.27 16.95 19.21
N MET A 249 -11.26 16.65 18.39
CA MET A 249 -10.81 15.27 18.15
C MET A 249 -10.35 14.55 19.42
N ALA A 250 -9.63 15.25 20.31
CA ALA A 250 -9.23 14.68 21.61
C ALA A 250 -10.44 14.37 22.53
N TYR A 251 -11.57 15.04 22.32
CA TYR A 251 -12.79 14.75 23.05
C TYR A 251 -13.56 13.58 22.42
N LEU A 252 -13.60 13.51 21.08
CA LEU A 252 -14.12 12.34 20.37
C LEU A 252 -13.39 11.05 20.78
N GLU A 253 -12.07 11.10 20.94
CA GLU A 253 -11.27 9.99 21.47
C GLU A 253 -11.77 9.51 22.83
N LYS A 254 -12.02 10.43 23.77
CA LYS A 254 -12.58 10.09 25.08
C LYS A 254 -13.97 9.46 24.97
N ILE A 255 -14.83 9.98 24.10
CA ILE A 255 -16.16 9.38 23.86
C ILE A 255 -16.01 7.94 23.38
N CYS A 256 -15.16 7.68 22.39
CA CYS A 256 -14.94 6.34 21.85
C CYS A 256 -14.37 5.36 22.90
N ASN A 257 -13.48 5.84 23.77
CA ASN A 257 -12.80 4.96 24.74
C ASN A 257 -13.56 4.78 26.06
N GLU A 258 -14.35 5.76 26.50
CA GLU A 258 -14.94 5.78 27.84
C GLU A 258 -16.47 5.72 27.84
N VAL A 259 -17.13 6.21 26.77
CA VAL A 259 -18.59 6.33 26.70
C VAL A 259 -19.20 5.20 25.87
N ILE A 260 -18.60 4.90 24.71
CA ILE A 260 -19.06 3.83 23.83
C ILE A 260 -18.49 2.49 24.32
N VAL A 261 -19.18 1.87 25.28
CA VAL A 261 -18.76 0.61 25.91
C VAL A 261 -19.82 -0.49 25.73
N PRO A 262 -19.42 -1.77 25.59
CA PRO A 262 -20.32 -2.87 25.27
C PRO A 262 -21.52 -3.00 26.22
N GLU A 263 -21.35 -2.64 27.50
CA GLU A 263 -22.37 -2.79 28.53
C GLU A 263 -23.47 -1.72 28.44
N LYS A 264 -23.23 -0.61 27.73
CA LYS A 264 -24.13 0.56 27.67
C LYS A 264 -24.56 0.92 26.26
N THR A 265 -23.96 0.33 25.24
CA THR A 265 -24.22 0.66 23.83
C THR A 265 -25.19 -0.31 23.20
N HIS A 266 -26.22 0.24 22.55
CA HIS A 266 -27.19 -0.56 21.80
C HIS A 266 -26.48 -1.37 20.68
N PRO A 267 -26.74 -2.69 20.52
CA PRO A 267 -26.00 -3.54 19.58
C PRO A 267 -26.05 -3.10 18.10
N ASN A 268 -27.12 -2.41 17.70
CA ASN A 268 -27.29 -1.89 16.34
C ASN A 268 -26.61 -0.54 16.09
N PHE A 269 -26.21 0.19 17.15
CA PHE A 269 -25.55 1.48 17.02
C PHE A 269 -24.29 1.34 16.17
N ARG A 270 -24.02 2.34 15.33
CA ARG A 270 -22.76 2.47 14.61
C ARG A 270 -22.36 3.93 14.53
N LEU A 271 -21.10 4.20 14.84
CA LEU A 271 -20.49 5.50 14.62
C LEU A 271 -19.70 5.48 13.31
N TRP A 272 -20.08 6.35 12.38
CA TRP A 272 -19.44 6.54 11.09
C TRP A 272 -18.75 7.89 11.06
N LEU A 273 -17.52 7.93 10.56
CA LEU A 273 -16.67 9.11 10.52
C LEU A 273 -16.26 9.36 9.07
N THR A 274 -16.21 10.62 8.64
CA THR A 274 -15.56 11.00 7.38
C THR A 274 -14.48 12.04 7.63
N SER A 275 -13.31 11.85 7.02
CA SER A 275 -12.19 12.77 7.18
C SER A 275 -11.20 12.70 6.02
N TYR A 276 -10.61 13.84 5.63
CA TYR A 276 -9.29 13.79 4.99
C TYR A 276 -8.24 13.37 6.02
N PRO A 277 -7.07 12.86 5.60
CA PRO A 277 -5.95 12.62 6.49
C PRO A 277 -5.61 13.89 7.27
N SER A 278 -5.49 13.76 8.58
CA SER A 278 -5.10 14.85 9.47
C SER A 278 -4.21 14.31 10.58
N SER A 279 -3.18 15.08 10.95
CA SER A 279 -2.33 14.78 12.10
C SER A 279 -3.07 14.92 13.43
N ASP A 280 -4.18 15.64 13.45
CA ASP A 280 -4.98 15.89 14.65
C ASP A 280 -6.00 14.78 14.91
N PHE A 281 -6.15 13.84 13.96
CA PHE A 281 -7.09 12.72 14.13
C PHE A 281 -6.53 11.71 15.14
N PRO A 282 -7.30 11.26 16.13
CA PRO A 282 -6.76 10.45 17.22
C PRO A 282 -6.33 9.07 16.73
N VAL A 283 -5.09 8.68 17.06
CA VAL A 283 -4.51 7.41 16.63
C VAL A 283 -5.25 6.22 17.23
N SER A 284 -5.73 6.32 18.47
CA SER A 284 -6.49 5.26 19.15
C SER A 284 -7.74 4.85 18.37
N ILE A 285 -8.48 5.81 17.81
CA ILE A 285 -9.66 5.54 16.99
C ILE A 285 -9.29 4.77 15.71
N LEU A 286 -8.09 4.98 15.16
CA LEU A 286 -7.61 4.30 13.96
C LEU A 286 -7.01 2.92 14.23
N GLN A 287 -6.66 2.60 15.48
CA GLN A 287 -6.02 1.34 15.89
C GLN A 287 -7.00 0.30 16.44
N ASN A 288 -8.25 0.70 16.71
CA ASN A 288 -9.30 -0.14 17.29
C ASN A 288 -9.94 -1.12 16.29
#